data_AF-A0A8T8D7W6-F1
#
_entry.id   AF-A0A8T8D7W6-F1
#
_cell.length_a   1.000
_cell.length_b   1.000
_cell.length_c   1.000
_cell.angle_alpha   90.00
_cell.angle_beta   90.00
_cell.angle_gamma   90.00
#
_symmetry.space_group_name_H-M   'P 1'
#
loop_
_entity.id
_entity.type
_entity.pdbx_description
1 polymer ?
#
loop_
_entity_poly.entity_id
_entity_poly.type
_entity_poly.pdbx_seq_one_letter_code
_entity_poly.pdbx_strand_id
1 'polypeptide(L)'
;MASLDGIEVRGPVRERYDQVLTPEALAFVARLQREFNPVRKDLLRRRAERQQELAAGARPGFLESTRAVREGDWRVAPVPADLQDRRVEITGPVDRKMMINALNSGARVFMADFEDANTPTWDNCIQGQINLIDAVTGTIEYTSPDGRNYRLGERVATLVVRPRGWHLEEKHVLVDGEPMSASLFDFGLYFFHNARRLLEKGTGPYFYLPKLESHLEARLWNDVFNLAQDALGIPRGTIKATVLIETILAAFEMDEILYELRDHAAGLNAGRWDYIFSVIKKFRHDPAFLLPDRAQVTMTVPFMRAYTELLVKICHRRGAHAIGGMAAFIPSRKDPQVNEVALARVREDKIREAGDGFDGTWVAHPDLVPVAMEVFDGVLGSRPNQVERQRDDVQVSAQDLLDVRVPGGRITEEGLRNNVSVGIQYLASWLRGNGAAAIFNLMEDAATAEIARAQVWQWTHHGARIDGGPAITAELVRQVAGEEMEAIRQAVGDDFFRGGRFDEARELFELVALSPEFIEFLTLPAYERID
;
A
#
# COMPACT_ATOMS: atom_id res chain seq x y z
N MET A 1 17.07 30.39 -14.33
CA MET A 1 17.50 29.22 -13.55
C MET A 1 18.69 28.64 -14.27
N ALA A 2 19.86 28.52 -13.64
CA ALA A 2 20.98 27.79 -14.24
C ALA A 2 20.47 26.38 -14.57
N SER A 3 20.71 25.87 -15.79
CA SER A 3 20.23 24.54 -16.15
C SER A 3 20.89 23.55 -15.22
N LEU A 4 20.12 22.95 -14.31
CA LEU A 4 20.55 21.78 -13.59
C LEU A 4 20.85 20.71 -14.64
N ASP A 5 22.10 20.26 -14.70
CA ASP A 5 22.61 19.39 -15.75
C ASP A 5 21.67 18.19 -15.96
N GLY A 6 21.04 18.12 -17.13
CA GLY A 6 20.11 17.05 -17.52
C GLY A 6 18.77 16.98 -16.79
N ILE A 7 18.38 17.95 -15.96
CA ILE A 7 17.10 17.92 -15.21
C ILE A 7 16.05 18.82 -15.88
N GLU A 8 14.90 18.26 -16.21
CA GLU A 8 13.73 18.98 -16.75
C GLU A 8 12.52 18.79 -15.84
N VAL A 9 11.99 19.88 -15.28
CA VAL A 9 10.72 19.87 -14.54
C VAL A 9 9.62 20.41 -15.46
N ARG A 10 8.69 19.52 -15.83
CA ARG A 10 7.55 19.79 -16.73
C ARG A 10 6.26 20.12 -15.99
N GLY A 11 6.15 19.74 -14.72
CA GLY A 11 4.99 20.05 -13.90
C GLY A 11 4.84 21.56 -13.66
N PRO A 12 3.60 22.08 -13.54
CA PRO A 12 3.38 23.49 -13.25
C PRO A 12 4.00 23.90 -11.91
N VAL A 13 4.52 25.12 -11.84
CA VAL A 13 5.01 25.71 -10.58
C VAL A 13 3.86 26.45 -9.92
N ARG A 14 3.56 26.09 -8.67
CA ARG A 14 2.56 26.77 -7.84
C ARG A 14 3.22 27.36 -6.59
N GLU A 15 2.41 28.04 -5.78
CA GLU A 15 2.88 28.64 -4.53
C GLU A 15 3.60 27.59 -3.66
N ARG A 16 4.75 27.98 -3.09
CA ARG A 16 5.61 27.15 -2.22
C ARG A 16 6.28 25.95 -2.88
N TYR A 17 6.05 25.65 -4.16
CA TYR A 17 6.71 24.51 -4.82
C TYR A 17 8.24 24.67 -4.87
N ASP A 18 8.71 25.91 -4.90
CA ASP A 18 10.12 26.29 -4.80
C ASP A 18 10.76 25.86 -3.48
N GLN A 19 9.98 25.63 -2.42
CA GLN A 19 10.46 25.09 -1.14
C GLN A 19 10.81 23.60 -1.23
N VAL A 20 10.14 22.85 -2.13
CA VAL A 20 10.35 21.42 -2.34
C VAL A 20 11.36 21.18 -3.46
N LEU A 21 11.17 21.86 -4.58
CA LEU A 21 11.94 21.69 -5.82
C LEU A 21 13.14 22.65 -5.86
N THR A 22 13.90 22.71 -4.76
CA THR A 22 15.12 23.52 -4.73
C THR A 22 16.17 22.90 -5.67
N PRO A 23 17.11 23.71 -6.20
CA PRO A 23 18.20 23.19 -7.03
C PRO A 23 18.97 22.02 -6.40
N GLU A 24 19.20 22.07 -5.09
CA GLU A 24 19.91 21.04 -4.33
C GLU A 24 19.08 19.76 -4.16
N ALA A 25 17.78 19.90 -3.88
CA ALA A 25 16.87 18.77 -3.78
C ALA A 25 16.74 18.06 -5.13
N LEU A 26 16.59 18.82 -6.22
CA LEU A 26 16.54 18.30 -7.59
C LEU A 26 17.85 17.60 -7.98
N ALA A 27 19.01 18.19 -7.67
CA ALA A 27 20.30 17.55 -7.90
C ALA A 27 20.46 16.25 -7.10
N PHE A 28 19.97 16.21 -5.87
CA PHE A 28 19.99 15.01 -5.02
C PHE A 28 19.13 13.88 -5.61
N VAL A 29 17.87 14.16 -5.97
CA VAL A 29 16.99 13.13 -6.54
C VAL A 29 17.47 12.70 -7.95
N ALA A 30 18.03 13.60 -8.75
CA ALA A 30 18.66 13.24 -10.02
C ALA A 30 19.89 12.33 -9.85
N ARG A 31 20.69 12.53 -8.79
CA ARG A 31 21.78 11.61 -8.45
C ARG A 31 21.25 10.21 -8.13
N LEU A 32 20.18 10.11 -7.32
CA LEU A 32 19.54 8.81 -7.04
C LEU A 32 19.04 8.14 -8.32
N GLN A 33 18.38 8.91 -9.18
CA GLN A 33 17.88 8.43 -10.48
C GLN A 33 19.02 7.89 -11.35
N ARG A 34 20.12 8.64 -11.52
CA ARG A 34 21.25 8.22 -12.34
C ARG A 34 21.93 6.95 -11.82
N GLU A 35 22.09 6.82 -10.51
CA GLU A 35 22.72 5.66 -9.90
C GLU A 35 21.83 4.42 -9.99
N PHE A 36 20.54 4.55 -9.66
CA PHE A 36 19.71 3.40 -9.33
C PHE A 36 18.64 3.05 -10.36
N ASN A 37 18.28 3.97 -11.26
CA ASN A 37 17.31 3.68 -12.31
C ASN A 37 17.70 2.51 -13.23
N PRO A 38 18.98 2.34 -13.63
CA PRO A 38 19.37 1.16 -14.41
C PRO A 38 19.07 -0.16 -13.69
N VAL A 39 19.35 -0.24 -12.39
CA VAL A 39 19.06 -1.41 -11.56
C VAL A 39 17.54 -1.60 -11.37
N ARG A 40 16.79 -0.52 -11.13
CA ARG A 40 15.32 -0.54 -11.08
C ARG A 40 14.73 -1.15 -12.35
N LYS A 41 15.15 -0.67 -13.53
CA LYS A 41 14.68 -1.18 -14.84
C LYS A 41 15.07 -2.65 -15.06
N ASP A 42 16.26 -3.06 -14.62
CA ASP A 42 16.68 -4.47 -14.66
C ASP A 42 15.75 -5.36 -13.82
N LEU A 43 15.42 -4.94 -12.60
CA LEU A 43 14.51 -5.67 -11.71
C LEU A 43 13.08 -5.73 -12.27
N LEU A 44 12.57 -4.65 -12.84
CA LEU A 44 11.26 -4.66 -13.52
C LEU A 44 11.25 -5.61 -14.73
N ARG A 45 12.35 -5.68 -15.49
CA ARG A 45 12.48 -6.68 -16.57
C ARG A 45 12.47 -8.11 -15.99
N ARG A 46 13.18 -8.36 -14.89
CA ARG A 46 13.16 -9.67 -14.20
C ARG A 46 11.77 -10.05 -13.70
N ARG A 47 10.93 -9.10 -13.27
CA ARG A 47 9.51 -9.39 -12.94
C ARG A 47 8.77 -9.94 -14.15
N ALA A 48 9.00 -9.37 -15.34
CA ALA A 48 8.39 -9.85 -16.58
C ALA A 48 8.92 -11.23 -16.99
N GLU A 49 10.23 -11.46 -16.88
CA GLU A 49 10.85 -12.78 -17.10
C GLU A 49 10.26 -13.83 -16.15
N ARG A 50 10.18 -13.51 -14.84
CA ARG A 50 9.56 -14.38 -13.84
C ARG A 50 8.10 -14.68 -14.14
N GLN A 51 7.36 -13.70 -14.66
CA GLN A 51 5.98 -13.91 -15.06
C GLN A 51 5.86 -14.90 -16.24
N GLN A 52 6.79 -14.87 -17.19
CA GLN A 52 6.84 -15.83 -18.29
C GLN A 52 7.14 -17.25 -17.77
N GLU A 53 8.05 -17.39 -16.82
CA GLU A 53 8.33 -18.68 -16.16
C GLU A 53 7.08 -19.26 -15.48
N LEU A 54 6.34 -18.43 -14.72
CA LEU A 54 5.10 -18.84 -14.07
C LEU A 54 4.04 -19.26 -15.09
N ALA A 55 3.91 -18.52 -16.19
CA ALA A 55 3.01 -18.87 -17.29
C ALA A 55 3.41 -20.20 -17.96
N ALA A 56 4.71 -20.52 -18.00
CA ALA A 56 5.23 -21.80 -18.48
C ALA A 56 5.09 -22.96 -17.47
N GLY A 57 4.46 -22.72 -16.31
CA GLY A 57 4.18 -23.74 -15.30
C GLY A 57 5.15 -23.79 -14.12
N ALA A 58 6.13 -22.88 -14.05
CA ALA A 58 6.96 -22.76 -12.85
C ALA A 58 6.10 -22.40 -11.63
N ARG A 59 6.58 -22.79 -10.44
CA ARG A 59 5.97 -22.42 -9.15
C ARG A 59 6.99 -21.73 -8.27
N PRO A 60 6.60 -20.67 -7.52
CA PRO A 60 7.48 -20.11 -6.53
C PRO A 60 7.61 -21.08 -5.35
N GLY A 61 8.71 -20.93 -4.63
CA GLY A 61 9.05 -21.72 -3.45
C GLY A 61 10.20 -21.05 -2.72
N PHE A 62 10.50 -21.53 -1.52
CA PHE A 62 11.66 -21.04 -0.77
C PHE A 62 12.96 -21.34 -1.54
N LEU A 63 13.80 -20.34 -1.74
CA LEU A 63 14.97 -20.42 -2.62
C LEU A 63 16.08 -21.29 -2.00
N GLU A 64 16.57 -22.32 -2.69
CA GLU A 64 17.67 -23.13 -2.15
C GLU A 64 18.98 -22.34 -2.09
N SER A 65 19.22 -21.42 -3.03
CA SER A 65 20.43 -20.59 -3.10
C SER A 65 20.63 -19.68 -1.88
N THR A 66 19.57 -19.32 -1.17
CA THR A 66 19.60 -18.47 0.03
C THR A 66 19.28 -19.23 1.31
N ARG A 67 19.30 -20.57 1.28
CA ARG A 67 19.02 -21.41 2.45
C ARG A 67 19.87 -21.03 3.67
N ALA A 68 21.14 -20.70 3.46
CA ALA A 68 22.05 -20.26 4.53
C ALA A 68 21.58 -18.97 5.24
N VAL A 69 20.86 -18.07 4.55
CA VAL A 69 20.24 -16.89 5.16
C VAL A 69 19.12 -17.33 6.11
N ARG A 70 18.24 -18.23 5.64
CA ARG A 70 17.10 -18.71 6.44
C ARG A 70 17.52 -19.54 7.64
N GLU A 71 18.55 -20.36 7.50
CA GLU A 71 19.05 -21.21 8.59
C GLU A 71 20.04 -20.48 9.51
N GLY A 72 20.65 -19.39 9.03
CA GLY A 72 21.62 -18.61 9.79
C GLY A 72 21.06 -17.92 11.04
N ASP A 73 21.94 -17.70 12.01
CA ASP A 73 21.66 -16.97 13.25
C ASP A 73 22.03 -15.48 13.07
N TRP A 74 21.02 -14.67 12.77
CA TRP A 74 21.15 -13.23 12.59
C TRP A 74 19.82 -12.54 12.92
N ARG A 75 19.92 -11.25 13.23
CA ARG A 75 18.79 -10.35 13.52
C ARG A 75 18.96 -9.02 12.82
N VAL A 76 17.86 -8.30 12.62
CA VAL A 76 17.89 -6.92 12.14
C VAL A 76 18.43 -5.98 13.21
N ALA A 77 18.95 -4.82 12.79
CA ALA A 77 19.32 -3.74 13.69
C ALA A 77 18.07 -3.24 14.45
N PRO A 78 18.20 -2.89 15.74
CA PRO A 78 17.06 -2.47 16.55
C PRO A 78 16.36 -1.24 15.96
N VAL A 79 15.05 -1.17 16.18
CA VAL A 79 14.26 0.03 15.86
C VAL A 79 14.46 1.11 16.93
N PRO A 80 14.39 2.40 16.56
CA PRO A 80 14.47 3.53 17.49
C PRO A 80 13.28 3.53 18.47
N ALA A 81 13.41 4.30 19.55
CA ALA A 81 12.49 4.28 20.69
C ALA A 81 11.02 4.58 20.30
N ASP A 82 10.81 5.50 19.36
CA ASP A 82 9.51 5.93 18.86
C ASP A 82 8.87 4.96 17.85
N LEU A 83 9.58 3.88 17.49
CA LEU A 83 9.07 2.74 16.72
C LEU A 83 9.00 1.45 17.55
N GLN A 84 9.32 1.46 18.84
CA GLN A 84 9.23 0.27 19.69
C GLN A 84 7.77 -0.16 19.97
N ASP A 85 6.86 0.80 20.08
CA ASP A 85 5.42 0.58 20.27
C ASP A 85 4.66 1.06 19.05
N ARG A 86 4.17 0.12 18.25
CA ARG A 86 3.46 0.35 16.98
C ARG A 86 2.07 -0.28 17.00
N ARG A 87 1.49 -0.46 18.19
CA ARG A 87 0.30 -1.30 18.39
C ARG A 87 -0.91 -0.91 17.52
N VAL A 88 -1.05 0.38 17.19
CA VAL A 88 -2.00 0.86 16.19
C VAL A 88 -1.33 1.89 15.31
N GLU A 89 -1.41 1.69 13.99
CA GLU A 89 -1.02 2.66 12.99
C GLU A 89 -2.25 3.09 12.18
N ILE A 90 -2.35 4.39 11.89
CA ILE A 90 -3.34 4.92 10.97
C ILE A 90 -2.69 5.19 9.61
N THR A 91 -3.39 4.89 8.52
CA THR A 91 -2.94 5.22 7.17
C THR A 91 -3.81 6.31 6.56
N GLY A 92 -3.25 7.09 5.64
CA GLY A 92 -4.02 8.11 4.92
C GLY A 92 -3.18 8.90 3.93
N PRO A 93 -3.83 9.62 3.00
CA PRO A 93 -3.15 10.41 2.00
C PRO A 93 -2.36 11.56 2.62
N VAL A 94 -1.44 12.10 1.84
CA VAL A 94 -0.68 13.33 2.14
C VAL A 94 -1.51 14.62 2.01
N ASP A 95 -2.84 14.54 2.07
CA ASP A 95 -3.72 15.71 2.16
C ASP A 95 -3.51 16.44 3.50
N ARG A 96 -3.49 17.78 3.43
CA ARG A 96 -3.11 18.62 4.58
C ARG A 96 -4.01 18.42 5.78
N LYS A 97 -5.33 18.37 5.58
CA LYS A 97 -6.31 18.21 6.67
C LYS A 97 -6.25 16.78 7.20
N MET A 98 -6.19 15.79 6.31
CA MET A 98 -6.14 14.38 6.69
C MET A 98 -4.90 14.04 7.49
N MET A 99 -3.73 14.57 7.11
CA MET A 99 -2.49 14.41 7.88
C MET A 99 -2.61 14.95 9.31
N ILE A 100 -3.18 16.15 9.50
CA ILE A 100 -3.38 16.72 10.85
C ILE A 100 -4.29 15.81 11.68
N ASN A 101 -5.39 15.32 11.10
CA ASN A 101 -6.30 14.42 11.80
C ASN A 101 -5.64 13.08 12.16
N ALA A 102 -4.85 12.52 11.24
CA ALA A 102 -4.16 11.25 11.45
C ALA A 102 -3.08 11.36 12.54
N LEU A 103 -2.26 12.42 12.49
CA LEU A 103 -1.25 12.71 13.52
C LEU A 103 -1.88 12.91 14.91
N ASN A 104 -3.07 13.49 14.98
CA ASN A 104 -3.81 13.72 16.23
C ASN A 104 -4.74 12.56 16.64
N SER A 105 -4.76 11.45 15.90
CA SER A 105 -5.76 10.38 16.07
C SER A 105 -5.62 9.57 17.37
N GLY A 106 -4.46 9.66 18.03
CA GLY A 106 -4.09 8.80 19.16
C GLY A 106 -3.43 7.48 18.75
N ALA A 107 -3.28 7.21 17.45
CA ALA A 107 -2.47 6.11 16.95
C ALA A 107 -0.99 6.30 17.37
N ARG A 108 -0.23 5.20 17.43
CA ARG A 108 1.22 5.28 17.70
C ARG A 108 1.99 5.77 16.49
N VAL A 109 1.53 5.37 15.30
CA VAL A 109 2.17 5.70 14.02
C VAL A 109 1.12 6.22 13.04
N PHE A 110 1.51 7.21 12.23
CA PHE A 110 0.76 7.63 11.04
C PHE A 110 1.62 7.36 9.80
N MET A 111 1.10 6.52 8.89
CA MET A 111 1.66 6.33 7.57
C MET A 111 1.04 7.33 6.58
N ALA A 112 1.83 8.35 6.23
CA ALA A 112 1.50 9.32 5.19
C ALA A 112 1.79 8.73 3.81
N ASP A 113 0.77 8.69 2.96
CA ASP A 113 0.78 7.85 1.78
C ASP A 113 0.85 8.65 0.47
N PHE A 114 1.89 8.39 -0.34
CA PHE A 114 1.99 8.84 -1.72
C PHE A 114 1.54 7.78 -2.73
N GLU A 115 1.23 6.57 -2.26
CA GLU A 115 0.94 5.40 -3.08
C GLU A 115 -0.58 5.17 -3.18
N ASP A 116 -1.12 4.02 -2.79
CA ASP A 116 -2.47 3.60 -3.18
C ASP A 116 -3.62 4.48 -2.68
N ALA A 117 -3.46 5.18 -1.56
CA ALA A 117 -4.47 6.10 -1.05
C ALA A 117 -4.34 7.52 -1.64
N ASN A 118 -3.40 7.74 -2.57
CA ASN A 118 -3.13 9.02 -3.19
C ASN A 118 -3.25 8.93 -4.71
N THR A 119 -4.03 9.82 -5.33
CA THR A 119 -3.89 10.03 -6.77
C THR A 119 -2.60 10.82 -7.00
N PRO A 120 -1.64 10.31 -7.79
CA PRO A 120 -0.33 10.94 -7.95
C PRO A 120 -0.36 12.06 -8.98
N THR A 121 -1.35 12.97 -8.90
CA THR A 121 -1.28 14.22 -9.66
C THR A 121 -0.01 14.96 -9.23
N TRP A 122 0.57 15.75 -10.14
CA TRP A 122 1.73 16.57 -9.80
C TRP A 122 1.48 17.41 -8.53
N ASP A 123 0.27 17.96 -8.43
CA ASP A 123 -0.12 18.81 -7.31
C ASP A 123 -0.19 18.06 -5.99
N ASN A 124 -0.81 16.88 -5.96
CA ASN A 124 -0.88 16.07 -4.74
C ASN A 124 0.51 15.65 -4.27
N CYS A 125 1.41 15.28 -5.19
CA CYS A 125 2.77 14.87 -4.83
C CYS A 125 3.60 16.03 -4.26
N ILE A 126 3.62 17.20 -4.92
CA ILE A 126 4.39 18.35 -4.40
C ILE A 126 3.76 18.93 -3.14
N GLN A 127 2.44 19.09 -3.11
CA GLN A 127 1.75 19.58 -1.92
C GLN A 127 1.88 18.62 -0.75
N GLY A 128 1.92 17.31 -1.00
CA GLY A 128 2.20 16.31 0.01
C GLY A 128 3.58 16.48 0.64
N GLN A 129 4.62 16.76 -0.16
CA GLN A 129 5.96 17.07 0.36
C GLN A 129 5.97 18.35 1.20
N ILE A 130 5.25 19.40 0.77
CA ILE A 130 5.05 20.63 1.56
C ILE A 130 4.39 20.31 2.91
N ASN A 131 3.33 19.50 2.89
CA ASN A 131 2.61 19.11 4.10
C ASN A 131 3.50 18.30 5.05
N LEU A 132 4.35 17.41 4.52
CA LEU A 132 5.33 16.67 5.32
C LEU A 132 6.38 17.58 5.94
N ILE A 133 6.92 18.55 5.20
CA ILE A 133 7.84 19.56 5.75
C ILE A 133 7.16 20.30 6.92
N ASP A 134 5.95 20.81 6.70
CA ASP A 134 5.21 21.55 7.71
C ASP A 134 4.85 20.68 8.93
N ALA A 135 4.54 19.41 8.73
CA ALA A 135 4.25 18.46 9.81
C ALA A 135 5.50 18.18 10.64
N VAL A 136 6.64 17.96 9.98
CA VAL A 136 7.94 17.72 10.62
C VAL A 136 8.42 18.96 11.35
N THR A 137 8.20 20.18 10.85
CA THR A 137 8.53 21.42 11.58
C THR A 137 7.54 21.73 12.69
N GLY A 138 6.34 21.16 12.66
CA GLY A 138 5.27 21.40 13.63
C GLY A 138 4.41 22.63 13.30
N THR A 139 4.47 23.11 12.06
CA THR A 139 3.79 24.32 11.56
C THR A 139 2.62 24.02 10.63
N ILE A 140 2.28 22.75 10.42
CA ILE A 140 1.13 22.36 9.61
C ILE A 140 -0.18 22.84 10.26
N GLU A 141 -0.94 23.61 9.51
CA GLU A 141 -2.26 24.10 9.90
C GLU A 141 -3.19 24.17 8.70
N TYR A 142 -4.49 24.03 8.95
CA TYR A 142 -5.52 24.09 7.92
C TYR A 142 -6.79 24.74 8.46
N THR A 143 -7.40 25.62 7.68
CA THR A 143 -8.72 26.20 7.96
C THR A 143 -9.71 25.66 6.94
N SER A 144 -10.74 24.95 7.38
CA SER A 144 -11.77 24.44 6.48
C SER A 144 -12.69 25.57 5.97
N PRO A 145 -13.43 25.34 4.86
CA PRO A 145 -14.36 26.34 4.33
C PRO A 145 -15.44 26.83 5.31
N ASP A 146 -15.76 26.04 6.33
CA ASP A 146 -16.68 26.39 7.42
C ASP A 146 -16.01 27.15 8.59
N GLY A 147 -14.73 27.49 8.48
CA GLY A 147 -13.97 28.29 9.44
C GLY A 147 -13.32 27.49 10.58
N ARG A 148 -13.43 26.16 10.62
CA ARG A 148 -12.73 25.36 11.65
C ARG A 148 -11.23 25.29 11.39
N ASN A 149 -10.44 25.51 12.44
CA ASN A 149 -8.98 25.46 12.39
C ASN A 149 -8.47 24.11 12.92
N TYR A 150 -7.53 23.52 12.19
CA TYR A 150 -6.87 22.26 12.50
C TYR A 150 -5.37 22.52 12.65
N ARG A 151 -4.79 22.04 13.75
CA ARG A 151 -3.37 22.14 14.08
C ARG A 151 -2.93 20.88 14.81
N LEU A 152 -1.63 20.63 14.88
CA LEU A 152 -1.10 19.53 15.68
C LEU A 152 -1.34 19.74 17.18
N GLY A 153 -1.68 18.66 17.88
CA GLY A 153 -1.72 18.62 19.33
C GLY A 153 -0.31 18.52 19.94
N GLU A 154 -0.23 18.47 21.27
CA GLU A 154 1.04 18.37 21.99
C GLU A 154 1.74 17.01 21.77
N ARG A 155 0.95 15.94 21.62
CA ARG A 155 1.42 14.59 21.33
C ARG A 155 0.79 14.13 20.04
N VAL A 156 1.64 13.75 19.08
CA VAL A 156 1.24 13.26 17.77
C VAL A 156 1.82 11.87 17.53
N ALA A 157 1.21 11.13 16.61
CA ALA A 157 1.73 9.86 16.14
C ALA A 157 3.11 10.02 15.47
N THR A 158 3.96 9.00 15.59
CA THR A 158 5.23 8.92 14.84
C THR A 158 4.94 8.89 13.34
N LEU A 159 5.56 9.78 12.57
CA LEU A 159 5.35 9.87 11.13
C LEU A 159 6.21 8.83 10.39
N VAL A 160 5.58 8.07 9.49
CA VAL A 160 6.27 7.22 8.51
C VAL A 160 5.70 7.53 7.11
N VAL A 161 6.51 7.37 6.06
CA VAL A 161 6.10 7.73 4.68
C VAL A 161 6.08 6.51 3.77
N ARG A 162 5.00 6.32 3.00
CA ARG A 162 4.91 5.30 1.96
C ARG A 162 5.13 5.94 0.58
N PRO A 163 6.33 5.82 -0.04
CA PRO A 163 6.55 6.24 -1.42
C PRO A 163 5.83 5.32 -2.42
N ARG A 164 5.63 5.82 -3.64
CA ARG A 164 5.12 5.02 -4.77
C ARG A 164 6.00 3.79 -5.05
N GLY A 165 5.39 2.68 -5.47
CA GLY A 165 6.10 1.43 -5.79
C GLY A 165 6.97 1.50 -7.05
N TRP A 166 7.90 0.54 -7.21
CA TRP A 166 8.96 0.57 -8.24
C TRP A 166 8.49 0.67 -9.69
N HIS A 167 7.24 0.29 -9.97
CA HIS A 167 6.66 0.27 -11.31
C HIS A 167 6.14 1.64 -11.75
N LEU A 168 6.00 2.61 -10.83
CA LEU A 168 5.49 3.94 -11.12
C LEU A 168 6.63 4.91 -11.50
N GLU A 169 6.31 5.79 -12.45
CA GLU A 169 7.18 6.88 -12.89
C GLU A 169 6.58 8.23 -12.50
N GLU A 170 7.45 9.21 -12.24
CA GLU A 170 7.08 10.61 -12.07
C GLU A 170 7.27 11.32 -13.42
N LYS A 171 6.20 11.40 -14.21
CA LYS A 171 6.28 11.88 -15.60
C LYS A 171 6.58 13.38 -15.72
N HIS A 172 6.46 14.13 -14.63
CA HIS A 172 6.70 15.57 -14.61
C HIS A 172 8.17 15.94 -14.39
N VAL A 173 9.04 14.99 -14.02
CA VAL A 173 10.46 15.25 -13.83
C VAL A 173 11.26 14.29 -14.68
N LEU A 174 11.98 14.84 -15.66
CA LEU A 174 12.92 14.08 -16.46
C LEU A 174 14.34 14.27 -15.97
N VAL A 175 15.09 13.18 -15.98
CA VAL A 175 16.55 13.19 -15.79
C VAL A 175 17.16 12.54 -17.01
N ASP A 176 18.00 13.30 -17.71
CA ASP A 176 18.66 12.90 -18.96
C ASP A 176 17.66 12.44 -20.04
N GLY A 177 16.47 13.06 -20.05
CA GLY A 177 15.41 12.81 -21.04
C GLY A 177 14.43 11.68 -20.68
N GLU A 178 14.61 11.00 -19.55
CA GLU A 178 13.72 9.91 -19.10
C GLU A 178 12.90 10.29 -17.85
N PRO A 179 11.63 9.85 -17.75
CA PRO A 179 10.85 9.99 -16.53
C PRO A 179 11.56 9.41 -15.31
N MET A 180 11.51 10.15 -14.20
CA MET A 180 12.13 9.72 -12.96
C MET A 180 11.35 8.56 -12.33
N SER A 181 12.02 7.69 -11.56
CA SER A 181 11.32 6.77 -10.65
C SER A 181 10.47 7.55 -9.65
N ALA A 182 9.17 7.26 -9.59
CA ALA A 182 8.29 7.82 -8.58
C ALA A 182 8.76 7.47 -7.16
N SER A 183 9.23 6.23 -6.96
CA SER A 183 9.78 5.76 -5.69
C SER A 183 10.98 6.61 -5.21
N LEU A 184 11.94 6.86 -6.10
CA LEU A 184 13.12 7.66 -5.78
C LEU A 184 12.77 9.14 -5.58
N PHE A 185 11.75 9.63 -6.28
CA PHE A 185 11.29 11.01 -6.18
C PHE A 185 10.65 11.26 -4.80
N ASP A 186 9.68 10.41 -4.42
CA ASP A 186 8.96 10.52 -3.16
C ASP A 186 9.90 10.34 -1.96
N PHE A 187 10.70 9.27 -1.98
CA PHE A 187 11.72 9.00 -0.96
C PHE A 187 12.73 10.15 -0.88
N GLY A 188 13.28 10.53 -2.03
CA GLY A 188 14.40 11.46 -2.10
C GLY A 188 14.03 12.85 -1.61
N LEU A 189 12.87 13.37 -2.00
CA LEU A 189 12.39 14.66 -1.53
C LEU A 189 12.07 14.64 -0.03
N TYR A 190 11.35 13.63 0.46
CA TYR A 190 11.03 13.55 1.87
C TYR A 190 12.30 13.45 2.73
N PHE A 191 13.23 12.57 2.34
CA PHE A 191 14.49 12.37 3.05
C PHE A 191 15.35 13.64 3.04
N PHE A 192 15.53 14.26 1.87
CA PHE A 192 16.35 15.46 1.71
C PHE A 192 15.88 16.60 2.60
N HIS A 193 14.57 16.85 2.62
CA HIS A 193 14.02 17.94 3.41
C HIS A 193 13.94 17.61 4.90
N ASN A 194 13.66 16.36 5.29
CA ASN A 194 13.23 16.11 6.67
C ASN A 194 14.26 15.38 7.53
N ALA A 195 15.21 14.63 6.96
CA ALA A 195 16.00 13.69 7.76
C ALA A 195 16.80 14.35 8.89
N ARG A 196 17.46 15.50 8.64
CA ARG A 196 18.17 16.25 9.71
C ARG A 196 17.21 16.81 10.76
N ARG A 197 16.07 17.36 10.34
CA ARG A 197 15.04 17.92 11.23
C ARG A 197 14.43 16.85 12.14
N LEU A 198 14.21 15.66 11.60
CA LEU A 198 13.71 14.50 12.32
C LEU A 198 14.73 14.06 13.39
N LEU A 199 16.01 13.95 13.03
CA LEU A 199 17.08 13.59 13.95
C LEU A 199 17.26 14.61 15.08
N GLU A 200 17.21 15.91 14.77
CA GLU A 200 17.27 16.99 15.76
C GLU A 200 16.12 16.91 16.79
N LYS A 201 14.98 16.35 16.40
CA LYS A 201 13.81 16.11 17.26
C LYS A 201 13.83 14.76 17.97
N GLY A 202 14.88 13.95 17.80
CA GLY A 202 15.01 12.63 18.43
C GLY A 202 14.15 11.53 17.78
N THR A 203 13.66 11.76 16.56
CA THR A 203 12.99 10.76 15.71
C THR A 203 13.87 10.47 14.48
N GLY A 204 13.33 9.91 13.40
CA GLY A 204 14.11 9.52 12.22
C GLY A 204 13.30 9.44 10.93
N PRO A 205 14.00 9.35 9.77
CA PRO A 205 13.38 9.19 8.47
C PRO A 205 12.89 7.75 8.28
N TYR A 206 11.57 7.56 8.39
CA TYR A 206 10.95 6.24 8.40
C TYR A 206 10.03 6.01 7.21
N PHE A 207 10.03 4.78 6.69
CA PHE A 207 9.36 4.43 5.44
C PHE A 207 8.53 3.15 5.51
N TYR A 208 7.52 3.08 4.63
CA TYR A 208 6.81 1.85 4.27
C TYR A 208 7.07 1.53 2.80
N LEU A 209 7.53 0.32 2.48
CA LEU A 209 7.94 -0.05 1.12
C LEU A 209 6.91 -0.99 0.49
N PRO A 210 6.15 -0.53 -0.53
CA PRO A 210 5.05 -1.31 -1.10
C PRO A 210 5.49 -2.23 -2.23
N LYS A 211 4.68 -3.26 -2.46
CA LYS A 211 4.62 -4.07 -3.68
C LYS A 211 5.96 -4.63 -4.16
N LEU A 212 6.86 -4.99 -3.24
CA LEU A 212 8.10 -5.70 -3.57
C LEU A 212 7.78 -7.12 -4.02
N GLU A 213 8.50 -7.64 -5.01
CA GLU A 213 8.32 -9.00 -5.52
C GLU A 213 9.54 -9.90 -5.29
N SER A 214 10.67 -9.37 -4.81
CA SER A 214 11.86 -10.15 -4.48
C SER A 214 12.78 -9.45 -3.46
N HIS A 215 13.65 -10.21 -2.80
CA HIS A 215 14.71 -9.68 -1.93
C HIS A 215 15.70 -8.79 -2.68
N LEU A 216 15.89 -8.96 -4.00
CA LEU A 216 16.77 -8.09 -4.79
C LEU A 216 16.22 -6.66 -4.90
N GLU A 217 14.91 -6.48 -4.82
CA GLU A 217 14.31 -5.15 -4.75
C GLU A 217 14.44 -4.52 -3.36
N ALA A 218 14.48 -5.35 -2.30
CA ALA A 218 14.84 -4.90 -0.96
C ALA A 218 16.33 -4.48 -0.90
N ARG A 219 17.22 -5.19 -1.62
CA ARG A 219 18.62 -4.78 -1.79
C ARG A 219 18.74 -3.43 -2.50
N LEU A 220 17.97 -3.20 -3.58
CA LEU A 220 17.94 -1.90 -4.24
C LEU A 220 17.58 -0.77 -3.25
N TRP A 221 16.55 -0.97 -2.42
CA TRP A 221 16.22 0.00 -1.38
C TRP A 221 17.36 0.21 -0.38
N ASN A 222 18.02 -0.86 0.06
CA ASN A 222 19.17 -0.75 0.96
C ASN A 222 20.31 0.09 0.35
N ASP A 223 20.60 -0.09 -0.94
CA ASP A 223 21.64 0.67 -1.64
C ASP A 223 21.25 2.15 -1.80
N VAL A 224 19.98 2.42 -2.10
CA VAL A 224 19.40 3.78 -2.13
C VAL A 224 19.55 4.46 -0.76
N PHE A 225 19.21 3.76 0.33
CA PHE A 225 19.33 4.27 1.70
C PHE A 225 20.78 4.57 2.07
N ASN A 226 21.72 3.68 1.73
CA ASN A 226 23.13 3.89 1.99
C ASN A 226 23.66 5.12 1.25
N LEU A 227 23.39 5.25 -0.04
CA LEU A 227 23.84 6.41 -0.81
C LEU A 227 23.22 7.71 -0.30
N ALA A 228 21.92 7.71 0.02
CA ALA A 228 21.23 8.87 0.56
C ALA A 228 21.83 9.35 1.89
N GLN A 229 22.07 8.41 2.81
CA GLN A 229 22.70 8.69 4.11
C GLN A 229 24.12 9.24 3.93
N ASP A 230 24.94 8.58 3.11
CA ASP A 230 26.31 9.04 2.83
C ASP A 230 26.32 10.44 2.18
N ALA A 231 25.42 10.70 1.22
CA ALA A 231 25.35 11.95 0.48
C ALA A 231 24.95 13.15 1.37
N LEU A 232 24.10 12.93 2.38
CA LEU A 232 23.67 13.99 3.30
C LEU A 232 24.42 14.00 4.64
N GLY A 233 25.41 13.11 4.82
CA GLY A 233 26.20 12.97 6.04
C GLY A 233 25.38 12.47 7.23
N ILE A 234 24.42 11.59 6.98
CA ILE A 234 23.58 10.93 7.98
C ILE A 234 24.19 9.54 8.26
N PRO A 235 24.27 9.07 9.52
CA PRO A 235 24.79 7.73 9.80
C PRO A 235 24.02 6.61 9.09
N ARG A 236 24.71 5.54 8.68
CA ARG A 236 24.04 4.36 8.12
C ARG A 236 23.21 3.65 9.18
N GLY A 237 22.08 3.07 8.78
CA GLY A 237 21.10 2.46 9.69
C GLY A 237 20.17 3.46 10.38
N THR A 238 20.27 4.75 10.04
CA THR A 238 19.35 5.80 10.53
C THR A 238 17.98 5.71 9.86
N ILE A 239 17.94 5.45 8.56
CA ILE A 239 16.69 5.16 7.86
C ILE A 239 16.10 3.86 8.42
N LYS A 240 14.79 3.86 8.69
CA LYS A 240 14.06 2.64 9.06
C LYS A 240 12.89 2.38 8.11
N ALA A 241 12.69 1.14 7.70
CA ALA A 241 11.71 0.77 6.69
C ALA A 241 10.93 -0.49 7.09
N THR A 242 9.60 -0.41 7.01
CA THR A 242 8.72 -1.59 7.11
C THR A 242 8.31 -2.01 5.70
N VAL A 243 8.43 -3.30 5.36
CA VAL A 243 8.08 -3.80 4.01
C VAL A 243 6.70 -4.42 4.01
N LEU A 244 5.83 -4.04 3.08
CA LEU A 244 4.54 -4.71 2.90
C LEU A 244 4.77 -6.02 2.14
N ILE A 245 4.47 -7.16 2.77
CA ILE A 245 4.51 -8.47 2.09
C ILE A 245 3.16 -8.67 1.42
N GLU A 246 2.88 -7.85 0.41
CA GLU A 246 1.59 -7.79 -0.27
C GLU A 246 1.66 -8.31 -1.70
N THR A 247 2.71 -9.08 -2.01
CA THR A 247 2.81 -9.85 -3.24
C THR A 247 3.04 -11.31 -2.90
N ILE A 248 2.45 -12.21 -3.69
CA ILE A 248 2.58 -13.65 -3.45
C ILE A 248 4.03 -14.12 -3.55
N LEU A 249 4.86 -13.46 -4.39
CA LEU A 249 6.28 -13.80 -4.52
C LEU A 249 7.08 -13.40 -3.29
N ALA A 250 6.81 -12.23 -2.71
CA ALA A 250 7.50 -11.77 -1.50
C ALA A 250 7.24 -12.67 -0.28
N ALA A 251 6.11 -13.38 -0.21
CA ALA A 251 5.83 -14.33 0.87
C ALA A 251 6.84 -15.51 0.91
N PHE A 252 7.51 -15.83 -0.20
CA PHE A 252 8.55 -16.86 -0.25
C PHE A 252 9.95 -16.34 0.07
N GLU A 253 10.11 -15.02 0.20
CA GLU A 253 11.41 -14.34 0.33
C GLU A 253 11.45 -13.39 1.53
N MET A 254 10.54 -13.52 2.50
CA MET A 254 10.44 -12.62 3.66
C MET A 254 11.73 -12.55 4.49
N ASP A 255 12.41 -13.68 4.66
CA ASP A 255 13.65 -13.78 5.44
C ASP A 255 14.80 -13.06 4.70
N GLU A 256 14.89 -13.29 3.39
CA GLU A 256 15.85 -12.63 2.51
C GLU A 256 15.58 -11.12 2.39
N ILE A 257 14.33 -10.69 2.31
CA ILE A 257 13.94 -9.26 2.33
C ILE A 257 14.45 -8.59 3.61
N LEU A 258 14.22 -9.21 4.77
CA LEU A 258 14.73 -8.71 6.04
C LEU A 258 16.27 -8.71 6.09
N TYR A 259 16.92 -9.70 5.48
CA TYR A 259 18.38 -9.81 5.45
C TYR A 259 19.02 -8.70 4.61
N GLU A 260 18.48 -8.43 3.43
CA GLU A 260 18.96 -7.39 2.52
C GLU A 260 18.77 -5.99 3.13
N LEU A 261 17.73 -5.81 3.94
CA LEU A 261 17.45 -4.56 4.65
C LEU A 261 17.90 -4.57 6.12
N ARG A 262 18.70 -5.53 6.59
CA ARG A 262 18.89 -5.78 8.04
C ARG A 262 19.34 -4.57 8.86
N ASP A 263 20.07 -3.62 8.29
CA ASP A 263 20.49 -2.39 8.98
C ASP A 263 19.37 -1.33 9.07
N HIS A 264 18.43 -1.40 8.13
CA HIS A 264 17.33 -0.43 7.94
C HIS A 264 15.94 -1.04 8.20
N ALA A 265 15.80 -2.34 8.46
CA ALA A 265 14.50 -2.97 8.62
C ALA A 265 13.83 -2.56 9.94
N ALA A 266 12.52 -2.32 9.88
CA ALA A 266 11.65 -2.04 11.02
C ALA A 266 10.51 -3.07 11.18
N GLY A 267 10.37 -4.00 10.24
CA GLY A 267 9.33 -5.00 10.27
C GLY A 267 8.80 -5.35 8.88
N LEU A 268 7.81 -6.24 8.88
CA LEU A 268 6.97 -6.58 7.73
C LEU A 268 5.50 -6.29 8.07
N ASN A 269 4.70 -6.01 7.05
CA ASN A 269 3.25 -5.82 7.18
C ASN A 269 2.48 -6.87 6.37
N ALA A 270 1.35 -7.31 6.94
CA ALA A 270 0.40 -8.20 6.28
C ALA A 270 -0.70 -7.44 5.52
N GLY A 271 -0.76 -7.63 4.20
CA GLY A 271 -1.79 -7.07 3.32
C GLY A 271 -2.87 -8.09 2.94
N ARG A 272 -4.08 -7.62 2.60
CA ARG A 272 -5.16 -8.47 2.06
C ARG A 272 -5.34 -8.26 0.55
N TRP A 273 -5.79 -7.07 0.15
CA TRP A 273 -6.22 -6.80 -1.22
C TRP A 273 -5.09 -6.91 -2.24
N ASP A 274 -3.96 -6.25 -2.02
CA ASP A 274 -2.80 -6.37 -2.89
C ASP A 274 -2.26 -7.80 -2.97
N TYR A 275 -2.27 -8.54 -1.84
CA TYR A 275 -1.79 -9.92 -1.81
C TYR A 275 -2.64 -10.83 -2.69
N ILE A 276 -3.97 -10.79 -2.56
CA ILE A 276 -4.86 -11.64 -3.37
C ILE A 276 -4.96 -11.14 -4.82
N PHE A 277 -4.80 -9.83 -5.05
CA PHE A 277 -4.61 -9.29 -6.39
C PHE A 277 -3.33 -9.85 -7.03
N SER A 278 -2.23 -9.89 -6.29
CA SER A 278 -0.96 -10.47 -6.75
C SER A 278 -1.09 -11.95 -7.07
N VAL A 279 -1.83 -12.73 -6.26
CA VAL A 279 -2.15 -14.13 -6.58
C VAL A 279 -2.83 -14.24 -7.95
N ILE A 280 -3.89 -13.48 -8.19
CA ILE A 280 -4.57 -13.49 -9.51
C ILE A 280 -3.59 -13.06 -10.60
N LYS A 281 -2.86 -11.96 -10.41
CA LYS A 281 -1.93 -11.41 -11.40
C LYS A 281 -0.88 -12.44 -11.81
N LYS A 282 -0.23 -13.10 -10.84
CA LYS A 282 0.88 -14.01 -11.07
C LYS A 282 0.46 -15.36 -11.63
N PHE A 283 -0.72 -15.87 -11.23
CA PHE A 283 -1.25 -17.16 -11.67
C PHE A 283 -2.44 -17.04 -12.63
N ARG A 284 -2.60 -15.89 -13.28
CA ARG A 284 -3.74 -15.55 -14.15
C ARG A 284 -4.07 -16.58 -15.24
N HIS A 285 -3.10 -17.35 -15.72
CA HIS A 285 -3.29 -18.35 -16.77
C HIS A 285 -3.70 -19.74 -16.22
N ASP A 286 -3.65 -19.93 -14.90
CA ASP A 286 -3.89 -21.23 -14.28
C ASP A 286 -5.29 -21.29 -13.63
N PRO A 287 -6.22 -22.10 -14.15
CA PRO A 287 -7.56 -22.23 -13.59
C PRO A 287 -7.57 -22.83 -12.17
N ALA A 288 -6.48 -23.48 -11.72
CA ALA A 288 -6.34 -23.94 -10.34
C ALA A 288 -6.25 -22.78 -9.33
N PHE A 289 -5.97 -21.56 -9.80
CA PHE A 289 -5.89 -20.34 -8.98
C PHE A 289 -7.12 -19.45 -9.09
N LEU A 290 -8.24 -19.96 -9.63
CA LEU A 290 -9.51 -19.24 -9.69
C LEU A 290 -10.04 -18.95 -8.26
N LEU A 291 -10.21 -17.67 -7.93
CA LEU A 291 -10.70 -17.24 -6.62
C LEU A 291 -12.23 -17.01 -6.64
N PRO A 292 -12.93 -17.28 -5.52
CA PRO A 292 -14.33 -16.88 -5.35
C PRO A 292 -14.45 -15.36 -5.12
N ASP A 293 -15.63 -14.86 -4.77
CA ASP A 293 -15.81 -13.44 -4.41
C ASP A 293 -14.75 -13.00 -3.39
N ARG A 294 -14.10 -11.86 -3.64
CA ARG A 294 -13.00 -11.33 -2.78
C ARG A 294 -13.39 -11.18 -1.31
N ALA A 295 -14.67 -10.90 -1.04
CA ALA A 295 -15.21 -10.79 0.31
C ALA A 295 -15.06 -12.11 1.10
N GLN A 296 -15.15 -13.26 0.42
CA GLN A 296 -15.03 -14.61 1.00
C GLN A 296 -13.57 -15.04 1.19
N VAL A 297 -12.61 -14.37 0.52
CA VAL A 297 -11.17 -14.60 0.70
C VAL A 297 -10.67 -13.82 1.92
N THR A 298 -11.12 -14.22 3.12
CA THR A 298 -10.79 -13.58 4.40
C THR A 298 -9.38 -13.92 4.87
N MET A 299 -8.87 -13.24 5.89
CA MET A 299 -7.56 -13.58 6.50
C MET A 299 -7.54 -14.95 7.21
N THR A 300 -8.70 -15.61 7.35
CA THR A 300 -8.83 -16.92 8.00
C THR A 300 -8.88 -18.10 7.03
N VAL A 301 -8.97 -17.86 5.71
CA VAL A 301 -8.89 -18.95 4.74
C VAL A 301 -7.47 -19.56 4.77
N PRO A 302 -7.29 -20.85 4.44
CA PRO A 302 -6.06 -21.58 4.73
C PRO A 302 -4.76 -20.91 4.26
N PHE A 303 -4.68 -20.49 2.99
CA PHE A 303 -3.46 -19.90 2.46
C PHE A 303 -3.14 -18.51 3.03
N MET A 304 -4.17 -17.69 3.33
CA MET A 304 -4.00 -16.39 3.99
C MET A 304 -3.56 -16.56 5.45
N ARG A 305 -4.04 -17.63 6.10
CA ARG A 305 -3.62 -17.99 7.45
C ARG A 305 -2.16 -18.44 7.47
N ALA A 306 -1.77 -19.32 6.55
CA ALA A 306 -0.39 -19.77 6.40
C ALA A 306 0.56 -18.58 6.14
N TYR A 307 0.15 -17.67 5.26
CA TYR A 307 0.87 -16.42 4.97
C TYR A 307 1.09 -15.56 6.22
N THR A 308 0.03 -15.26 6.98
CA THR A 308 0.14 -14.38 8.15
C THR A 308 0.91 -15.01 9.31
N GLU A 309 0.73 -16.31 9.57
CA GLU A 309 1.48 -17.02 10.60
C GLU A 309 2.98 -17.12 10.27
N LEU A 310 3.32 -17.38 9.01
CA LEU A 310 4.70 -17.39 8.55
C LEU A 310 5.36 -16.01 8.70
N LEU A 311 4.64 -14.94 8.37
CA LEU A 311 5.13 -13.57 8.53
C LEU A 311 5.48 -13.26 9.98
N VAL A 312 4.57 -13.53 10.92
CA VAL A 312 4.83 -13.30 12.37
C VAL A 312 6.05 -14.08 12.83
N LYS A 313 6.12 -15.37 12.49
CA LYS A 313 7.24 -16.25 12.85
C LYS A 313 8.57 -15.68 12.35
N ILE A 314 8.65 -15.31 11.08
CA ILE A 314 9.88 -14.80 10.47
C ILE A 314 10.29 -13.47 11.11
N CYS A 315 9.37 -12.51 11.23
CA CYS A 315 9.66 -11.21 11.85
C CYS A 315 10.26 -11.37 13.24
N HIS A 316 9.59 -12.14 14.11
CA HIS A 316 9.99 -12.29 15.50
C HIS A 316 11.32 -13.03 15.65
N ARG A 317 11.57 -14.04 14.81
CA ARG A 317 12.87 -14.73 14.75
C ARG A 317 14.01 -13.76 14.44
N ARG A 318 13.76 -12.78 13.56
CA ARG A 318 14.75 -11.77 13.15
C ARG A 318 14.77 -10.53 14.03
N GLY A 319 13.94 -10.45 15.07
CA GLY A 319 13.83 -9.28 15.94
C GLY A 319 13.17 -8.07 15.26
N ALA A 320 12.41 -8.30 14.20
CA ALA A 320 11.66 -7.29 13.46
C ALA A 320 10.17 -7.33 13.86
N HIS A 321 9.43 -6.24 13.61
CA HIS A 321 7.99 -6.22 13.89
C HIS A 321 7.17 -6.93 12.82
N ALA A 322 6.09 -7.57 13.23
CA ALA A 322 5.00 -8.04 12.37
C ALA A 322 3.78 -7.12 12.57
N ILE A 323 3.38 -6.39 11.54
CA ILE A 323 2.22 -5.49 11.57
C ILE A 323 1.04 -6.14 10.83
N GLY A 324 -0.13 -6.16 11.48
CA GLY A 324 -1.37 -6.72 10.99
C GLY A 324 -2.07 -5.87 9.93
N GLY A 325 -3.20 -6.37 9.43
CA GLY A 325 -3.88 -5.81 8.28
C GLY A 325 -4.79 -4.61 8.58
N MET A 326 -5.40 -4.09 7.52
CA MET A 326 -6.27 -2.91 7.54
C MET A 326 -7.68 -3.21 8.09
N ALA A 327 -8.18 -2.32 8.97
CA ALA A 327 -9.61 -2.11 9.17
C ALA A 327 -10.05 -0.78 8.53
N ALA A 328 -10.75 -0.88 7.40
CA ALA A 328 -11.07 0.27 6.54
C ALA A 328 -12.44 0.93 6.82
N PHE A 329 -13.19 0.46 7.83
CA PHE A 329 -14.55 0.94 8.07
C PHE A 329 -14.59 2.42 8.46
N ILE A 330 -15.52 3.16 7.85
CA ILE A 330 -15.83 4.56 8.16
C ILE A 330 -17.12 4.58 8.99
N PRO A 331 -17.07 4.93 10.29
CA PRO A 331 -18.28 5.01 11.10
C PRO A 331 -19.30 5.99 10.56
N SER A 332 -20.54 5.52 10.42
CA SER A 332 -21.69 6.33 10.00
C SER A 332 -22.14 7.23 11.13
N ARG A 333 -22.26 8.54 10.86
CA ARG A 333 -22.86 9.48 11.82
C ARG A 333 -24.39 9.39 11.87
N LYS A 334 -25.01 8.70 10.91
CA LYS A 334 -26.47 8.62 10.74
C LYS A 334 -27.06 7.27 11.16
N ASP A 335 -26.23 6.23 11.20
CA ASP A 335 -26.66 4.85 11.44
C ASP A 335 -25.80 4.19 12.53
N PRO A 336 -26.26 4.25 13.80
CA PRO A 336 -25.55 3.62 14.91
C PRO A 336 -25.51 2.09 14.82
N GLN A 337 -26.50 1.45 14.18
CA GLN A 337 -26.59 -0.01 14.11
C GLN A 337 -25.54 -0.58 13.16
N VAL A 338 -25.31 0.09 12.02
CA VAL A 338 -24.22 -0.27 11.10
C VAL A 338 -22.86 -0.15 11.80
N ASN A 339 -22.68 0.85 12.67
CA ASN A 339 -21.45 0.98 13.46
C ASN A 339 -21.27 -0.17 14.44
N GLU A 340 -22.32 -0.56 15.18
CA GLU A 340 -22.23 -1.65 16.14
C GLU A 340 -21.77 -2.96 15.47
N VAL A 341 -22.39 -3.32 14.35
CA VAL A 341 -22.04 -4.52 13.58
C VAL A 341 -20.61 -4.45 13.03
N ALA A 342 -20.23 -3.31 12.44
CA ALA A 342 -18.90 -3.16 11.86
C ALA A 342 -17.80 -3.13 12.92
N LEU A 343 -18.00 -2.43 14.04
CA LEU A 343 -17.03 -2.35 15.13
C LEU A 343 -16.84 -3.70 15.83
N ALA A 344 -17.89 -4.52 15.94
CA ALA A 344 -17.78 -5.89 16.43
C ALA A 344 -16.86 -6.74 15.52
N ARG A 345 -17.05 -6.65 14.20
CA ARG A 345 -16.18 -7.36 13.23
C ARG A 345 -14.73 -6.87 13.28
N VAL A 346 -14.53 -5.54 13.35
CA VAL A 346 -13.19 -4.95 13.52
C VAL A 346 -12.53 -5.51 14.78
N ARG A 347 -13.25 -5.53 15.91
CA ARG A 347 -12.75 -6.06 17.18
C ARG A 347 -12.38 -7.54 17.07
N GLU A 348 -13.22 -8.38 16.47
CA GLU A 348 -12.93 -9.81 16.26
C GLU A 348 -11.66 -10.02 15.41
N ASP A 349 -11.52 -9.27 14.31
CA ASP A 349 -10.33 -9.34 13.46
C ASP A 349 -9.07 -8.91 14.22
N LYS A 350 -9.15 -7.86 15.05
CA LYS A 350 -8.00 -7.37 15.83
C LYS A 350 -7.64 -8.31 16.98
N ILE A 351 -8.64 -8.96 17.59
CA ILE A 351 -8.39 -9.97 18.63
C ILE A 351 -7.63 -11.14 18.03
N ARG A 352 -7.99 -11.57 16.82
CA ARG A 352 -7.25 -12.61 16.09
C ARG A 352 -5.81 -12.16 15.83
N GLU A 353 -5.59 -11.00 15.23
CA GLU A 353 -4.25 -10.50 14.92
C GLU A 353 -3.36 -10.39 16.17
N ALA A 354 -3.84 -9.73 17.23
CA ALA A 354 -3.10 -9.66 18.49
C ALA A 354 -2.86 -11.05 19.09
N GLY A 355 -3.86 -11.93 19.03
CA GLY A 355 -3.81 -13.32 19.45
C GLY A 355 -2.84 -14.19 18.66
N ASP A 356 -2.51 -13.85 17.41
CA ASP A 356 -1.54 -14.56 16.57
C ASP A 356 -0.10 -14.13 16.84
N GLY A 357 0.10 -12.97 17.45
CA GLY A 357 1.42 -12.44 17.75
C GLY A 357 1.79 -11.18 16.99
N PHE A 358 0.89 -10.55 16.21
CA PHE A 358 1.22 -9.28 15.59
C PHE A 358 1.57 -8.22 16.65
N ASP A 359 2.56 -7.36 16.36
CA ASP A 359 3.01 -6.28 17.23
C ASP A 359 2.11 -5.04 17.17
N GLY A 360 1.37 -4.91 16.06
CA GLY A 360 0.42 -3.84 15.83
C GLY A 360 -0.51 -4.12 14.67
N THR A 361 -1.37 -3.15 14.35
CA THR A 361 -2.39 -3.26 13.30
C THR A 361 -2.65 -1.93 12.59
N TRP A 362 -3.28 -1.99 11.41
CA TRP A 362 -3.75 -0.81 10.67
C TRP A 362 -5.24 -0.49 10.84
N VAL A 363 -5.54 0.81 10.81
CA VAL A 363 -6.88 1.39 10.65
C VAL A 363 -6.86 2.54 9.63
N ALA A 364 -7.97 2.78 8.93
CA ALA A 364 -8.07 3.88 7.96
C ALA A 364 -8.82 5.12 8.50
N HIS A 365 -9.41 5.03 9.68
CA HIS A 365 -10.23 6.11 10.26
C HIS A 365 -9.92 6.33 11.74
N PRO A 366 -9.78 7.60 12.21
CA PRO A 366 -9.46 7.90 13.62
C PRO A 366 -10.39 7.25 14.65
N ASP A 367 -11.69 7.20 14.37
CA ASP A 367 -12.69 6.57 15.25
C ASP A 367 -12.46 5.06 15.49
N LEU A 368 -11.65 4.38 14.67
CA LEU A 368 -11.29 2.97 14.90
C LEU A 368 -10.06 2.81 15.80
N VAL A 369 -9.27 3.86 16.00
CA VAL A 369 -8.05 3.81 16.82
C VAL A 369 -8.36 3.33 18.25
N PRO A 370 -9.37 3.84 18.97
CA PRO A 370 -9.65 3.38 20.33
C PRO A 370 -10.00 1.90 20.41
N VAL A 371 -10.74 1.36 19.43
CA VAL A 371 -11.14 -0.05 19.41
C VAL A 371 -9.93 -0.95 19.17
N ALA A 372 -9.08 -0.61 18.21
CA ALA A 372 -7.85 -1.35 17.96
C ALA A 372 -6.87 -1.26 19.14
N MET A 373 -6.75 -0.06 19.74
CA MET A 373 -5.88 0.19 20.89
C MET A 373 -6.29 -0.68 22.08
N GLU A 374 -7.58 -0.72 22.42
CA GLU A 374 -8.10 -1.52 23.53
C GLU A 374 -7.78 -3.02 23.36
N VAL A 375 -7.94 -3.55 22.14
CA VAL A 375 -7.65 -4.95 21.84
C VAL A 375 -6.16 -5.27 22.03
N PHE A 376 -5.28 -4.45 21.46
CA PHE A 376 -3.84 -4.66 21.59
C PHE A 376 -3.34 -4.40 23.02
N ASP A 377 -3.88 -3.40 23.73
CA ASP A 377 -3.60 -3.14 25.14
C ASP A 377 -3.92 -4.37 26.00
N GLY A 378 -5.04 -5.05 25.71
CA GLY A 378 -5.45 -6.27 26.43
C GLY A 378 -4.47 -7.44 26.29
N VAL A 379 -3.78 -7.56 25.14
CA VAL A 379 -2.79 -8.62 24.89
C VAL A 379 -1.38 -8.20 25.32
N LEU A 380 -1.00 -6.96 25.05
CA LEU A 380 0.35 -6.43 25.32
C LEU A 380 0.56 -6.11 26.81
N GLY A 381 -0.46 -5.61 27.49
CA GLY A 381 -0.33 -5.04 28.82
C GLY A 381 0.68 -3.88 28.81
N SER A 382 1.73 -3.99 29.64
CA SER A 382 2.82 -2.99 29.70
C SER A 382 3.88 -3.17 28.61
N ARG A 383 3.83 -4.25 27.83
CA ARG A 383 4.83 -4.50 26.78
C ARG A 383 4.61 -3.56 25.60
N PRO A 384 5.68 -3.11 24.93
CA PRO A 384 5.55 -2.26 23.74
C PRO A 384 5.16 -3.07 22.49
N ASN A 385 5.49 -4.36 22.45
CA ASN A 385 5.29 -5.25 21.29
C ASN A 385 5.32 -6.73 21.74
N GLN A 386 5.27 -7.67 20.79
CA GLN A 386 5.26 -9.12 20.99
C GLN A 386 6.45 -9.84 20.35
N VAL A 387 7.55 -9.15 20.03
CA VAL A 387 8.72 -9.74 19.35
C VAL A 387 9.26 -10.96 20.09
N GLU A 388 9.15 -11.05 21.42
CA GLU A 388 9.56 -12.25 22.17
C GLU A 388 8.74 -13.51 21.86
N ARG A 389 7.57 -13.40 21.19
CA ARG A 389 6.69 -14.51 20.86
C ARG A 389 7.14 -15.21 19.57
N GLN A 390 8.12 -16.10 19.67
CA GLN A 390 8.84 -16.65 18.50
C GLN A 390 8.01 -17.57 17.55
N ARG A 391 6.81 -18.02 17.95
CA ARG A 391 5.91 -18.88 17.13
C ARG A 391 6.56 -20.15 16.56
N ASP A 392 7.32 -20.88 17.40
CA ASP A 392 7.94 -22.16 17.00
C ASP A 392 6.92 -23.24 16.61
N ASP A 393 5.66 -23.09 17.04
CA ASP A 393 4.51 -23.92 16.68
C ASP A 393 4.14 -23.85 15.19
N VAL A 394 4.47 -22.75 14.52
CA VAL A 394 4.06 -22.51 13.12
C VAL A 394 4.96 -23.28 12.16
N GLN A 395 4.37 -24.10 11.30
CA GLN A 395 5.04 -24.75 10.18
C GLN A 395 4.24 -24.50 8.91
N VAL A 396 4.85 -23.82 7.95
CA VAL A 396 4.23 -23.44 6.68
C VAL A 396 5.12 -23.91 5.55
N SER A 397 4.56 -24.72 4.67
CA SER A 397 5.20 -25.16 3.43
C SER A 397 4.91 -24.19 2.30
N ALA A 398 5.67 -24.31 1.20
CA ALA A 398 5.38 -23.55 -0.02
C ALA A 398 3.98 -23.87 -0.58
N GLN A 399 3.51 -25.11 -0.41
CA GLN A 399 2.20 -25.53 -0.89
C GLN A 399 1.05 -24.88 -0.11
N ASP A 400 1.23 -24.64 1.19
CA ASP A 400 0.21 -23.98 2.02
C ASP A 400 -0.04 -22.54 1.55
N LEU A 401 0.98 -21.86 1.03
CA LEU A 401 0.86 -20.52 0.44
C LEU A 401 0.21 -20.53 -0.95
N LEU A 402 0.33 -21.64 -1.69
CA LEU A 402 -0.16 -21.78 -3.07
C LEU A 402 -1.53 -22.46 -3.17
N ASP A 403 -2.00 -23.09 -2.10
CA ASP A 403 -3.30 -23.73 -2.06
C ASP A 403 -4.42 -22.71 -1.84
N VAL A 404 -4.80 -22.02 -2.92
CA VAL A 404 -5.77 -20.92 -2.86
C VAL A 404 -7.24 -21.38 -2.79
N ARG A 405 -7.48 -22.67 -2.49
CA ARG A 405 -8.83 -23.20 -2.32
C ARG A 405 -9.49 -22.55 -1.10
N VAL A 406 -10.67 -21.98 -1.33
CA VAL A 406 -11.52 -21.40 -0.27
C VAL A 406 -12.69 -22.34 -0.03
N PRO A 407 -12.77 -23.02 1.13
CA PRO A 407 -13.87 -23.92 1.44
C PRO A 407 -15.24 -23.22 1.36
N GLY A 408 -16.16 -23.77 0.56
CA GLY A 408 -17.48 -23.17 0.33
C GLY A 408 -17.46 -21.86 -0.46
N GLY A 409 -16.31 -21.51 -1.06
CA GLY A 409 -16.16 -20.32 -1.88
C GLY A 409 -17.07 -20.34 -3.10
N ARG A 410 -17.75 -19.22 -3.34
CA ARG A 410 -18.67 -19.05 -4.47
C ARG A 410 -18.40 -17.77 -5.24
N ILE A 411 -18.77 -17.77 -6.52
CA ILE A 411 -18.83 -16.58 -7.36
C ILE A 411 -20.31 -16.19 -7.45
N THR A 412 -20.66 -14.98 -7.03
CA THR A 412 -22.06 -14.54 -6.96
C THR A 412 -22.32 -13.35 -7.86
N GLU A 413 -23.60 -13.14 -8.24
CA GLU A 413 -23.99 -11.94 -8.98
C GLU A 413 -23.73 -10.68 -8.14
N GLU A 414 -24.00 -10.73 -6.83
CA GLU A 414 -23.71 -9.64 -5.90
C GLU A 414 -22.21 -9.31 -5.86
N GLY A 415 -21.34 -10.33 -5.81
CA GLY A 415 -19.89 -10.17 -5.88
C GLY A 415 -19.44 -9.50 -7.19
N LEU A 416 -20.00 -9.92 -8.33
CA LEU A 416 -19.74 -9.30 -9.63
C LEU A 416 -20.17 -7.83 -9.66
N ARG A 417 -21.42 -7.53 -9.27
CA ARG A 417 -21.95 -6.17 -9.20
C ARG A 417 -21.12 -5.28 -8.29
N ASN A 418 -20.76 -5.79 -7.11
CA ASN A 418 -19.94 -5.05 -6.17
C ASN A 418 -18.55 -4.72 -6.76
N ASN A 419 -17.89 -5.69 -7.41
CA ASN A 419 -16.59 -5.45 -8.04
C ASN A 419 -16.69 -4.37 -9.14
N VAL A 420 -17.71 -4.43 -9.99
CA VAL A 420 -17.94 -3.43 -11.04
C VAL A 420 -18.23 -2.05 -10.44
N SER A 421 -19.15 -1.97 -9.49
CA SER A 421 -19.56 -0.72 -8.85
C SER A 421 -18.41 -0.05 -8.09
N VAL A 422 -17.69 -0.80 -7.26
CA VAL A 422 -16.54 -0.28 -6.50
C VAL A 422 -15.40 0.12 -7.43
N GLY A 423 -15.08 -0.69 -8.45
CA GLY A 423 -14.03 -0.37 -9.41
C GLY A 423 -14.29 0.95 -10.16
N ILE A 424 -15.53 1.16 -10.63
CA ILE A 424 -15.92 2.40 -11.32
C ILE A 424 -15.93 3.60 -10.36
N GLN A 425 -16.54 3.47 -9.17
CA GLN A 425 -16.60 4.56 -8.20
C GLN A 425 -15.22 4.99 -7.71
N TYR A 426 -14.32 4.01 -7.47
CA TYR A 426 -12.94 4.29 -7.09
C TYR A 426 -12.20 5.01 -8.20
N LEU A 427 -12.23 4.50 -9.44
CA LEU A 427 -11.58 5.16 -10.58
C LEU A 427 -12.11 6.57 -10.81
N ALA A 428 -13.42 6.80 -10.65
CA ALA A 428 -14.00 8.13 -10.74
C ALA A 428 -13.47 9.08 -9.66
N SER A 429 -13.27 8.59 -8.42
CA SER A 429 -12.62 9.36 -7.35
C SER A 429 -11.14 9.63 -7.66
N TRP A 430 -10.42 8.60 -8.08
CA TRP A 430 -9.00 8.65 -8.37
C TRP A 430 -8.71 9.65 -9.50
N LEU A 431 -9.48 9.60 -10.60
CA LEU A 431 -9.38 10.54 -11.71
C LEU A 431 -9.68 11.99 -11.31
N ARG A 432 -10.42 12.23 -10.22
CA ARG A 432 -10.65 13.58 -9.68
C ARG A 432 -9.58 14.03 -8.68
N GLY A 433 -8.48 13.28 -8.56
CA GLY A 433 -7.39 13.60 -7.65
C GLY A 433 -7.55 13.07 -6.23
N ASN A 434 -8.51 12.17 -5.96
CA ASN A 434 -8.69 11.57 -4.64
C ASN A 434 -8.55 10.04 -4.67
N GLY A 435 -7.40 9.55 -4.17
CA GLY A 435 -7.09 8.12 -4.07
C GLY A 435 -7.59 7.43 -2.79
N ALA A 436 -8.15 8.18 -1.84
CA ALA A 436 -8.76 7.66 -0.61
C ALA A 436 -10.28 7.87 -0.67
N ALA A 437 -10.99 6.88 -1.21
CA ALA A 437 -12.39 7.02 -1.58
C ALA A 437 -13.32 6.39 -0.53
N ALA A 438 -14.26 7.16 -0.01
CA ALA A 438 -15.33 6.64 0.85
C ALA A 438 -16.41 5.97 -0.01
N ILE A 439 -16.45 4.64 -0.05
CA ILE A 439 -17.40 3.85 -0.84
C ILE A 439 -18.06 2.82 0.09
N PHE A 440 -19.39 2.81 0.17
CA PHE A 440 -20.16 1.90 1.04
C PHE A 440 -19.67 1.83 2.50
N ASN A 441 -19.32 2.99 3.08
CA ASN A 441 -18.73 3.13 4.43
C ASN A 441 -17.37 2.43 4.62
N LEU A 442 -16.63 2.20 3.55
CA LEU A 442 -15.23 1.76 3.58
C LEU A 442 -14.35 2.86 2.98
N MET A 443 -13.18 3.06 3.57
CA MET A 443 -12.12 3.90 3.01
C MET A 443 -11.31 3.04 2.05
N GLU A 444 -11.63 3.12 0.77
CA GLU A 444 -11.03 2.32 -0.28
C GLU A 444 -9.82 3.04 -0.90
N ASP A 445 -8.79 2.25 -1.23
CA ASP A 445 -7.58 2.65 -1.94
C ASP A 445 -7.43 1.87 -3.26
N ALA A 446 -6.32 2.05 -3.98
CA ALA A 446 -6.15 1.46 -5.30
C ALA A 446 -6.17 -0.08 -5.28
N ALA A 447 -5.66 -0.70 -4.21
CA ALA A 447 -5.68 -2.15 -4.05
C ALA A 447 -7.11 -2.73 -4.09
N THR A 448 -8.11 -2.01 -3.57
CA THR A 448 -9.52 -2.43 -3.68
C THR A 448 -9.98 -2.49 -5.13
N ALA A 449 -9.67 -1.46 -5.92
CA ALA A 449 -10.03 -1.45 -7.34
C ALA A 449 -9.22 -2.48 -8.15
N GLU A 450 -7.97 -2.74 -7.77
CA GLU A 450 -7.12 -3.76 -8.39
C GLU A 450 -7.69 -5.16 -8.21
N ILE A 451 -8.04 -5.56 -6.98
CA ILE A 451 -8.66 -6.87 -6.78
C ILE A 451 -10.03 -6.96 -7.45
N ALA A 452 -10.81 -5.88 -7.45
CA ALA A 452 -12.13 -5.87 -8.08
C ALA A 452 -12.03 -6.13 -9.59
N ARG A 453 -11.19 -5.37 -10.31
CA ARG A 453 -11.00 -5.57 -11.75
C ARG A 453 -10.28 -6.88 -12.07
N ALA A 454 -9.34 -7.32 -11.23
CA ALA A 454 -8.61 -8.56 -11.45
C ALA A 454 -9.52 -9.80 -11.30
N GLN A 455 -10.47 -9.80 -10.35
CA GLN A 455 -11.46 -10.86 -10.26
C GLN A 455 -12.38 -10.90 -11.48
N VAL A 456 -12.88 -9.74 -11.93
CA VAL A 456 -13.72 -9.67 -13.13
C VAL A 456 -12.96 -10.19 -14.36
N TRP A 457 -11.69 -9.80 -14.51
CA TRP A 457 -10.82 -10.32 -15.55
C TRP A 457 -10.65 -11.84 -15.45
N GLN A 458 -10.31 -12.35 -14.26
CA GLN A 458 -10.07 -13.77 -14.03
C GLN A 458 -11.32 -14.60 -14.34
N TRP A 459 -12.49 -14.17 -13.86
CA TRP A 459 -13.75 -14.85 -14.09
C TRP A 459 -14.14 -14.87 -15.57
N THR A 460 -13.93 -13.76 -16.27
CA THR A 460 -14.21 -13.68 -17.71
C THR A 460 -13.25 -14.56 -18.51
N HIS A 461 -11.95 -14.54 -18.19
CA HIS A 461 -10.92 -15.26 -18.93
C HIS A 461 -11.02 -16.78 -18.75
N HIS A 462 -11.40 -17.25 -17.55
CA HIS A 462 -11.58 -18.68 -17.26
C HIS A 462 -13.01 -19.18 -17.53
N GLY A 463 -13.92 -18.33 -18.03
CA GLY A 463 -15.32 -18.71 -18.26
C GLY A 463 -16.04 -19.15 -16.97
N ALA A 464 -15.71 -18.51 -15.84
CA ALA A 464 -16.30 -18.82 -14.55
C ALA A 464 -17.81 -18.53 -14.56
N ARG A 465 -18.55 -19.19 -13.66
CA ARG A 465 -20.02 -19.09 -13.60
C ARG A 465 -20.46 -18.54 -12.26
N ILE A 466 -21.49 -17.70 -12.30
CA ILE A 466 -22.24 -17.32 -11.10
C ILE A 466 -22.86 -18.60 -10.53
N ASP A 467 -22.85 -18.75 -9.20
CA ASP A 467 -23.49 -19.88 -8.51
C ASP A 467 -24.97 -19.99 -8.89
N GLY A 468 -25.36 -21.12 -9.48
CA GLY A 468 -26.70 -21.33 -10.04
C GLY A 468 -27.06 -20.45 -11.26
N GLY A 469 -26.12 -19.67 -11.79
CA GLY A 469 -26.36 -18.61 -12.78
C GLY A 469 -25.60 -18.77 -14.11
N PRO A 470 -25.54 -17.70 -14.92
CA PRO A 470 -24.85 -17.70 -16.20
C PRO A 470 -23.32 -17.69 -16.05
N ALA A 471 -22.63 -17.94 -17.16
CA ALA A 471 -21.19 -17.67 -17.26
C ALA A 471 -20.93 -16.16 -17.25
N ILE A 472 -19.81 -15.75 -16.67
CA ILE A 472 -19.37 -14.36 -16.67
C ILE A 472 -18.65 -14.09 -17.99
N THR A 473 -19.31 -13.31 -18.87
CA THR A 473 -18.76 -12.89 -20.16
C THR A 473 -18.55 -11.38 -20.19
N ALA A 474 -17.79 -10.90 -21.17
CA ALA A 474 -17.58 -9.46 -21.36
C ALA A 474 -18.92 -8.72 -21.59
N GLU A 475 -19.89 -9.34 -22.25
CA GLU A 475 -21.24 -8.79 -22.45
C GLU A 475 -21.98 -8.65 -21.13
N LEU A 476 -21.94 -9.68 -20.27
CA LEU A 476 -22.56 -9.61 -18.94
C LEU A 476 -21.93 -8.51 -18.09
N VAL A 477 -20.60 -8.39 -18.11
CA VAL A 477 -19.89 -7.34 -17.36
C VAL A 477 -20.28 -5.94 -17.85
N ARG A 478 -20.37 -5.72 -19.17
CA ARG A 478 -20.82 -4.43 -19.73
C ARG A 478 -22.28 -4.11 -19.42
N GLN A 479 -23.15 -5.12 -19.37
CA GLN A 479 -24.52 -4.97 -18.93
C GLN A 479 -24.56 -4.53 -17.46
N VAL A 480 -23.87 -5.26 -16.58
CA VAL A 480 -23.77 -4.93 -15.16
C VAL A 480 -23.19 -3.52 -14.96
N ALA A 481 -22.14 -3.14 -15.71
CA ALA A 481 -21.59 -1.80 -15.65
C ALA A 481 -22.61 -0.71 -16.02
N GLY A 482 -23.49 -0.96 -17.01
CA GLY A 482 -24.57 -0.04 -17.33
C GLY A 482 -25.60 0.10 -16.22
N GLU A 483 -25.98 -1.01 -15.60
CA GLU A 483 -26.94 -1.03 -14.48
C GLU A 483 -26.37 -0.34 -13.23
N GLU A 484 -25.11 -0.64 -12.87
CA GLU A 484 -24.43 -0.02 -11.74
C GLU A 484 -24.20 1.48 -11.97
N MET A 485 -23.92 1.93 -13.20
CA MET A 485 -23.81 3.35 -13.51
C MET A 485 -25.11 4.11 -13.25
N GLU A 486 -26.26 3.54 -13.60
CA GLU A 486 -27.56 4.16 -13.30
C GLU A 486 -27.85 4.14 -11.79
N ALA A 487 -27.53 3.05 -11.08
CA ALA A 487 -27.65 3.00 -9.63
C ALA A 487 -26.77 4.06 -8.93
N ILE A 488 -25.53 4.23 -9.40
CA ILE A 488 -24.61 5.27 -8.92
C ILE A 488 -25.20 6.65 -9.19
N ARG A 489 -25.68 6.93 -10.41
CA ARG A 489 -26.32 8.21 -10.77
C ARG A 489 -27.48 8.54 -9.84
N GLN A 490 -28.34 7.57 -9.54
CA GLN A 490 -29.46 7.74 -8.61
C GLN A 490 -29.00 8.01 -7.18
N ALA A 491 -27.93 7.35 -6.72
CA ALA A 491 -27.41 7.51 -5.37
C ALA A 491 -26.70 8.86 -5.14
N VAL A 492 -25.93 9.34 -6.12
CA VAL A 492 -25.12 10.56 -5.99
C VAL A 492 -25.80 11.82 -6.55
N GLY A 493 -26.83 11.65 -7.37
CA GLY A 493 -27.54 12.72 -8.06
C GLY A 493 -26.87 13.19 -9.36
N ASP A 494 -27.68 13.76 -10.25
CA ASP A 494 -27.29 14.10 -11.63
C ASP A 494 -26.16 15.11 -11.74
N ASP A 495 -26.09 16.07 -10.83
CA ASP A 495 -25.06 17.11 -10.87
C ASP A 495 -23.69 16.55 -10.50
N PHE A 496 -23.63 15.75 -9.43
CA PHE A 496 -22.39 15.09 -9.03
C PHE A 496 -21.97 14.04 -10.06
N PHE A 497 -22.91 13.29 -10.62
CA PHE A 497 -22.61 12.29 -11.63
C PHE A 497 -22.01 12.92 -12.90
N ARG A 498 -22.62 13.99 -13.42
CA ARG A 498 -22.11 14.69 -14.62
C ARG A 498 -20.73 15.32 -14.40
N GLY A 499 -20.46 15.87 -13.21
CA GLY A 499 -19.14 16.41 -12.85
C GLY A 499 -18.14 15.34 -12.40
N GLY A 500 -18.56 14.08 -12.28
CA GLY A 500 -17.85 13.04 -11.56
C GLY A 500 -16.83 12.23 -12.37
N ARG A 501 -16.66 12.47 -13.69
CA ARG A 501 -15.84 11.64 -14.59
C ARG A 501 -16.24 10.14 -14.60
N PHE A 502 -17.50 9.80 -14.28
CA PHE A 502 -17.94 8.40 -14.19
C PHE A 502 -17.90 7.65 -15.54
N ASP A 503 -18.18 8.33 -16.65
CA ASP A 503 -18.11 7.70 -17.98
C ASP A 503 -16.67 7.29 -18.32
N GLU A 504 -15.70 8.15 -18.03
CA GLU A 504 -14.28 7.86 -18.23
C GLU A 504 -13.78 6.77 -17.28
N ALA A 505 -14.26 6.77 -16.02
CA ALA A 505 -13.96 5.72 -15.06
C ALA A 505 -14.50 4.36 -15.51
N ARG A 506 -15.71 4.31 -16.09
CA ARG A 506 -16.26 3.11 -16.69
C ARG A 506 -15.40 2.61 -17.85
N GLU A 507 -15.04 3.50 -18.78
CA GLU A 507 -14.20 3.14 -19.92
C GLU A 507 -12.87 2.55 -19.47
N LEU A 508 -12.22 3.18 -18.49
CA LEU A 508 -10.98 2.70 -17.91
C LEU A 508 -11.16 1.37 -17.16
N PHE A 509 -12.25 1.20 -16.40
CA PHE A 509 -12.58 -0.06 -15.75
C PHE A 509 -12.74 -1.19 -16.77
N GLU A 510 -13.53 -0.97 -17.83
CA GLU A 510 -13.72 -1.96 -18.90
C GLU A 510 -12.40 -2.31 -19.58
N LEU A 511 -11.51 -1.33 -19.82
CA LEU A 511 -10.17 -1.57 -20.35
C LEU A 511 -9.36 -2.53 -19.46
N VAL A 512 -9.27 -2.26 -18.16
CA VAL A 512 -8.42 -3.05 -17.25
C VAL A 512 -9.05 -4.38 -16.82
N ALA A 513 -10.37 -4.50 -16.89
CA ALA A 513 -11.11 -5.70 -16.50
C ALA A 513 -11.40 -6.65 -17.68
N LEU A 514 -11.49 -6.16 -18.93
CA LEU A 514 -11.92 -6.95 -20.09
C LEU A 514 -10.88 -7.03 -21.22
N SER A 515 -9.70 -6.43 -21.05
CA SER A 515 -8.59 -6.59 -22.00
C SER A 515 -8.20 -8.07 -22.16
N PRO A 516 -7.86 -8.54 -23.38
CA PRO A 516 -7.35 -9.90 -23.59
C PRO A 516 -6.10 -10.21 -22.75
N GLU A 517 -5.21 -9.22 -22.64
CA GLU A 517 -4.01 -9.29 -21.81
C GLU A 517 -4.27 -8.64 -20.45
N PHE A 518 -3.71 -9.23 -19.39
CA PHE A 518 -3.81 -8.68 -18.05
C PHE A 518 -2.87 -7.47 -17.91
N ILE A 519 -3.45 -6.27 -17.80
CA ILE A 519 -2.71 -5.04 -17.51
C ILE A 519 -2.15 -5.13 -16.09
N GLU A 520 -0.85 -4.87 -15.90
CA GLU A 520 -0.20 -5.18 -14.61
C GLU A 520 -0.81 -4.42 -13.43
N PHE A 521 -0.99 -3.11 -13.59
CA PHE A 521 -1.62 -2.23 -12.61
C PHE A 521 -2.58 -1.26 -13.30
N LEU A 522 -3.76 -1.03 -12.74
CA LEU A 522 -4.76 -0.08 -13.24
C LEU A 522 -4.24 1.36 -13.22
N THR A 523 -3.31 1.66 -12.30
CA THR A 523 -2.73 3.00 -12.13
C THR A 523 -1.92 3.43 -13.35
N LEU A 524 -1.35 2.50 -14.12
CA LEU A 524 -0.57 2.82 -15.31
C LEU A 524 -1.42 3.51 -16.41
N PRO A 525 -2.49 2.89 -16.95
CA PRO A 525 -3.36 3.58 -17.91
C PRO A 525 -4.18 4.70 -17.27
N ALA A 526 -4.45 4.67 -15.97
CA ALA A 526 -5.12 5.77 -15.28
C ALA A 526 -4.23 7.02 -15.21
N TYR A 527 -2.92 6.85 -15.02
CA TYR A 527 -1.96 7.93 -14.88
C TYR A 527 -1.83 8.77 -16.16
N GLU A 528 -2.06 8.15 -17.33
CA GLU A 528 -2.13 8.85 -18.62
C GLU A 528 -3.37 9.77 -18.75
N ARG A 529 -4.37 9.62 -17.88
CA ARG A 529 -5.64 10.37 -17.91
C ARG A 529 -5.73 11.48 -16.85
N ILE A 530 -4.65 11.69 -16.09
CA ILE A 530 -4.53 12.79 -15.13
C ILE A 530 -3.34 13.67 -15.48
N ASP A 531 -3.34 14.87 -14.90
CA ASP A 531 -2.48 16.02 -15.18
C ASP A 531 -2.95 16.93 -16.33
#